data_AF-A0A7C4J9C4-F1
#
_entry.id   AF-A0A7C4J9C4-F1
#
_cell.length_a   1.000
_cell.length_b   1.000
_cell.length_c   1.000
_cell.angle_alpha   90.00
_cell.angle_beta   90.00
_cell.angle_gamma   90.00
#
_symmetry.space_group_name_H-M   'P 1'
#
loop_
_entity.id
_entity.type
_entity.pdbx_description
1 polymer ?
#
loop_
_entity_poly.entity_id
_entity_poly.type
_entity_poly.pdbx_seq_one_letter_code
_entity_poly.pdbx_strand_id
1 'polypeptide(L)'
;MDWYTVASAEAAQRLNVDLTAGLTDAEAHARLAKHGPNELVDRGTKSPWRILWEQFTTTMVLILIAAAIVSLVVGDLKDAIAILAIVVLFGLLGFVQEYRAERAMAAL
;
A
#
# COMPACT_ATOMS: atom_id res chain seq x y z
N MET A 1 9.93 19.34 11.83
CA MET A 1 9.31 18.40 12.78
C MET A 1 10.46 17.54 13.24
N ASP A 2 11.14 17.95 14.30
CA ASP A 2 12.48 17.46 14.62
C ASP A 2 12.43 16.79 15.99
N TRP A 3 11.42 15.93 16.20
CA TRP A 3 11.22 15.24 17.48
C TRP A 3 12.44 14.41 17.90
N TYR A 4 13.25 13.97 16.92
CA TYR A 4 14.46 13.19 17.12
C TYR A 4 15.68 14.02 17.57
N THR A 5 15.61 15.35 17.54
CA THR A 5 16.69 16.24 18.03
C THR A 5 16.39 16.83 19.41
N VAL A 6 15.20 16.58 19.96
CA VAL A 6 14.77 17.10 21.26
C VAL A 6 15.40 16.27 22.37
N ALA A 7 15.95 16.95 23.39
CA ALA A 7 16.49 16.28 24.57
C ALA A 7 15.38 15.54 25.34
N SER A 8 15.71 14.40 25.97
CA SER A 8 14.72 13.56 26.66
C SER A 8 13.91 14.30 27.73
N ALA A 9 14.53 15.20 28.49
CA ALA A 9 13.85 16.04 29.47
C ALA A 9 12.81 16.98 28.84
N GLU A 10 13.15 17.57 27.70
CA GLU A 10 12.24 18.46 26.98
C GLU A 10 11.10 17.67 26.31
N ALA A 11 11.40 16.48 25.76
CA ALA A 11 10.38 15.58 25.23
C ALA A 11 9.40 15.14 26.33
N ALA A 12 9.90 14.82 27.52
CA ALA A 12 9.08 14.45 28.67
C ALA A 12 8.17 15.60 29.12
N GLN A 13 8.68 16.82 29.12
CA GLN A 13 7.89 18.00 29.46
C GLN A 13 6.81 18.28 28.41
N ARG A 14 7.13 18.18 27.11
CA ARG A 14 6.17 18.34 26.01
C ARG A 14 5.08 17.27 26.02
N LEU A 15 5.45 16.04 26.36
CA LEU A 15 4.52 14.91 26.47
C LEU A 15 3.88 14.80 27.85
N ASN A 16 4.18 15.73 28.77
CA ASN A 16 3.73 15.75 30.16
C ASN A 16 3.80 14.37 30.81
N VAL A 17 5.01 13.82 30.88
CA VAL A 17 5.29 12.48 31.43
C VAL A 17 6.47 12.58 32.40
N ASP A 18 6.39 11.84 33.51
CA ASP A 18 7.51 11.72 34.43
C ASP A 18 8.54 10.71 33.88
N LEU A 19 9.81 11.09 33.85
CA LEU A 19 10.89 10.23 33.32
C LEU A 19 11.19 9.02 34.20
N THR A 20 10.83 9.07 35.49
CA THR A 20 11.08 8.03 36.49
C THR A 20 9.85 7.17 36.77
N ALA A 21 8.67 7.81 36.87
CA ALA A 21 7.42 7.15 37.23
C ALA A 21 6.53 6.82 36.03
N GLY A 22 6.79 7.44 34.86
CA GLY A 22 5.97 7.26 33.66
C GLY A 22 4.64 8.02 33.71
N LEU A 23 3.63 7.48 33.01
CA LEU A 23 2.27 8.01 33.00
C LEU A 23 1.43 7.36 34.10
N THR A 24 0.49 8.11 34.66
CA THR A 24 -0.53 7.52 35.53
C THR A 24 -1.54 6.71 34.71
N ASP A 25 -2.18 5.72 35.34
CA ASP A 25 -3.22 4.91 34.68
C ASP A 25 -4.35 5.79 34.11
N ALA A 26 -4.75 6.83 34.83
CA ALA A 26 -5.79 7.75 34.38
C ALA A 26 -5.39 8.49 33.09
N GLU A 27 -4.14 8.97 33.01
CA GLU A 27 -3.61 9.64 31.81
C GLU A 27 -3.41 8.67 30.66
N ALA A 28 -2.95 7.44 30.93
CA ALA A 28 -2.81 6.40 29.93
C ALA A 28 -4.16 6.08 29.28
N HIS A 29 -5.22 5.89 30.08
CA HIS A 29 -6.58 5.65 29.57
C HIS A 29 -7.14 6.85 28.82
N ALA A 30 -6.92 8.08 29.32
CA ALA A 30 -7.35 9.29 28.62
C ALA A 30 -6.65 9.46 27.25
N ARG A 31 -5.35 9.15 27.18
CA ARG A 31 -4.60 9.16 25.92
C ARG A 31 -5.05 8.05 24.98
N LEU A 32 -5.30 6.84 25.49
CA LEU A 32 -5.83 5.73 24.70
C LEU A 32 -7.20 6.07 24.09
N ALA A 33 -8.09 6.71 24.86
CA ALA A 33 -9.39 7.15 24.35
C ALA A 33 -9.27 8.26 23.29
N LYS A 34 -8.26 9.13 23.40
CA LYS A 34 -8.02 10.23 22.46
C LYS A 34 -7.33 9.79 21.17
N HIS A 35 -6.33 8.92 21.28
CA HIS A 35 -5.46 8.54 20.18
C HIS A 35 -5.85 7.20 19.54
N GLY A 36 -6.64 6.40 20.25
CA GLY A 36 -6.93 5.02 19.88
C GLY A 36 -5.79 4.07 20.28
N PRO A 37 -6.01 2.76 20.14
CA PRO A 37 -4.96 1.76 20.31
C PRO A 37 -3.81 2.03 19.34
N ASN A 38 -2.58 1.79 19.80
CA ASN A 38 -1.39 1.87 18.95
C ASN A 38 -1.26 0.61 18.08
N GLU A 39 -2.25 0.43 17.21
CA GLU A 39 -2.36 -0.70 16.30
C GLU A 39 -2.50 -0.16 14.87
N LEU A 40 -1.87 -0.85 13.92
CA LEU A 40 -2.06 -0.54 12.51
C LEU A 40 -3.49 -0.92 12.15
N VAL A 41 -4.26 0.06 11.67
CA VAL A 41 -5.62 -0.20 11.16
C VAL A 41 -5.49 -1.13 9.97
N ASP A 42 -5.96 -2.37 10.12
CA ASP A 42 -6.04 -3.34 9.04
C ASP A 42 -6.99 -2.80 7.97
N ARG A 43 -6.43 -2.17 6.94
CA ARG A 43 -7.15 -1.80 5.72
C ARG A 43 -7.29 -3.08 4.94
N GLY A 44 -8.24 -3.92 5.36
CA GLY A 44 -8.36 -5.34 4.99
C GLY A 44 -7.92 -5.67 3.57
N THR A 45 -7.30 -6.85 3.43
CA THR A 45 -6.78 -7.40 2.16
C THR A 45 -7.63 -7.03 0.94
N LYS A 46 -7.00 -6.44 -0.09
CA LYS A 46 -7.76 -6.17 -1.33
C LYS A 46 -8.12 -7.52 -1.94
N SER A 47 -9.34 -7.62 -2.45
CA SER A 47 -9.74 -8.82 -3.18
C SER A 47 -8.81 -9.05 -4.38
N PRO A 48 -8.34 -10.29 -4.62
CA PRO A 48 -7.51 -10.61 -5.79
C PRO A 48 -8.09 -10.12 -7.12
N TRP A 49 -9.43 -10.16 -7.26
CA TRP A 49 -10.13 -9.65 -8.44
C TRP A 49 -10.01 -8.13 -8.59
N ARG A 50 -9.97 -7.40 -7.48
CA ARG A 50 -9.80 -5.94 -7.49
C ARG A 50 -8.38 -5.56 -7.89
N ILE A 51 -7.38 -6.30 -7.40
CA ILE A 51 -5.97 -6.10 -7.78
C ILE A 51 -5.82 -6.31 -9.29
N LEU A 52 -6.39 -7.39 -9.83
CA LEU A 52 -6.34 -7.65 -11.27
C LEU A 52 -7.03 -6.54 -12.07
N TRP A 53 -8.21 -6.09 -11.65
CA TRP A 53 -8.92 -4.99 -12.30
C TRP A 53 -8.12 -3.68 -12.28
N GLU A 54 -7.52 -3.33 -11.14
CA GLU A 54 -6.65 -2.16 -10.99
C GLU A 54 -5.52 -2.20 -12.04
N GLN A 55 -4.87 -3.36 -12.26
CA GLN A 55 -3.82 -3.52 -13.28
C GLN A 55 -4.33 -3.24 -14.71
N PHE A 56 -5.51 -3.76 -15.07
CA PHE A 56 -6.11 -3.52 -16.39
C PHE A 56 -6.54 -2.06 -16.63
N THR A 57 -6.86 -1.33 -15.56
CA THR A 57 -7.23 0.09 -15.64
C THR A 57 -6.04 1.05 -15.64
N THR A 58 -4.81 0.56 -15.53
CA THR A 58 -3.63 1.42 -15.61
C THR A 58 -3.44 2.00 -17.00
N THR A 59 -3.07 3.28 -17.08
CA THR A 59 -2.90 4.02 -18.35
C THR A 59 -2.00 3.27 -19.34
N MET A 60 -0.92 2.67 -18.86
CA MET A 60 0.03 1.92 -19.70
C MET A 60 -0.62 0.68 -20.32
N VAL A 61 -1.37 -0.11 -19.55
CA VAL A 61 -2.06 -1.31 -20.05
C VAL A 61 -3.14 -0.94 -21.05
N LEU A 62 -3.89 0.15 -20.81
CA LEU A 62 -4.88 0.65 -21.75
C LEU A 62 -4.26 1.03 -23.11
N ILE A 63 -3.08 1.67 -23.10
CA ILE A 63 -2.34 1.99 -24.34
C ILE A 63 -1.93 0.71 -25.08
N LEU A 64 -1.44 -0.32 -24.37
CA LEU A 64 -1.06 -1.59 -24.98
C LEU A 64 -2.26 -2.35 -25.55
N ILE A 65 -3.40 -2.34 -24.86
CA ILE A 65 -4.65 -2.92 -25.37
C ILE A 65 -5.07 -2.19 -26.65
N ALA A 66 -5.01 -0.85 -26.67
CA ALA A 66 -5.30 -0.08 -27.87
C ALA A 66 -4.34 -0.44 -29.02
N ALA A 67 -3.04 -0.57 -28.75
CA ALA A 67 -2.04 -0.99 -29.74
C ALA A 67 -2.32 -2.40 -30.28
N ALA A 68 -2.70 -3.34 -29.42
CA ALA A 68 -3.07 -4.70 -29.83
C ALA A 68 -4.31 -4.70 -30.75
N ILE A 69 -5.32 -3.87 -30.45
CA ILE A 69 -6.51 -3.70 -31.29
C ILE A 69 -6.12 -3.11 -32.65
N VAL A 70 -5.27 -2.07 -32.67
CA VAL A 70 -4.79 -1.48 -33.93
C VAL A 70 -4.03 -2.51 -34.77
N SER A 71 -3.15 -3.30 -34.15
CA SER A 71 -2.40 -4.38 -34.83
C SER A 71 -3.33 -5.44 -35.43
N LEU A 72 -4.37 -5.84 -34.71
CA LEU A 72 -5.41 -6.75 -35.19
C LEU A 72 -6.15 -6.18 -36.40
N VAL A 73 -6.50 -4.89 -36.38
CA VAL A 73 -7.18 -4.21 -37.50
C VAL A 73 -6.28 -4.13 -38.74
N VAL A 74 -4.97 -3.92 -38.55
CA VAL A 74 -3.98 -3.94 -39.64
C VAL A 74 -3.76 -5.36 -40.20
N GLY A 75 -4.19 -6.39 -39.48
CA GLY A 75 -4.04 -7.79 -39.87
C GLY A 75 -2.71 -8.41 -39.42
N ASP A 76 -1.91 -7.70 -38.62
CA ASP A 76 -0.69 -8.25 -38.04
C ASP A 76 -1.01 -8.99 -36.74
N LEU A 77 -1.32 -10.28 -36.90
CA LEU A 77 -1.61 -11.19 -35.80
C LEU A 77 -0.38 -11.48 -34.94
N LYS A 78 0.84 -11.44 -35.50
CA LYS A 78 2.06 -11.75 -34.74
C LYS A 78 2.32 -10.66 -33.71
N ASP A 79 2.24 -9.41 -34.14
CA ASP A 79 2.44 -8.27 -33.26
C ASP A 79 1.31 -8.16 -32.22
N ALA A 80 0.05 -8.39 -32.62
CA ALA A 80 -1.07 -8.41 -31.68
C ALA A 80 -0.89 -9.47 -30.57
N ILE A 81 -0.47 -10.69 -30.93
CA ILE A 81 -0.21 -11.77 -29.97
C ILE A 81 0.97 -11.42 -29.06
N ALA A 82 2.05 -10.84 -29.62
CA ALA A 82 3.21 -10.43 -28.83
C ALA A 82 2.85 -9.36 -27.79
N ILE A 83 2.08 -8.35 -28.18
CA ILE A 83 1.60 -7.30 -27.27
C ILE A 83 0.69 -7.91 -26.19
N LEU A 84 -0.24 -8.78 -26.56
CA LEU A 84 -1.13 -9.44 -25.60
C LEU A 84 -0.36 -10.27 -24.58
N ALA A 85 0.67 -11.00 -25.02
CA ALA A 85 1.52 -11.80 -24.14
C ALA A 85 2.27 -10.91 -23.12
N ILE A 86 2.77 -9.75 -23.55
CA ILE A 86 3.43 -8.78 -22.65
C ILE A 86 2.44 -8.22 -21.63
N VAL A 87 1.23 -7.85 -22.05
CA VAL A 87 0.18 -7.35 -21.14
C VAL A 87 -0.17 -8.39 -20.09
N VAL A 88 -0.36 -9.65 -20.49
CA VAL A 88 -0.64 -10.76 -19.55
C VAL A 88 0.53 -10.97 -18.59
N LEU A 89 1.77 -10.97 -19.10
CA LEU A 89 2.96 -11.14 -18.26
C LEU A 89 3.07 -10.02 -17.22
N PHE A 90 2.91 -8.75 -17.62
CA PHE A 90 2.95 -7.62 -16.69
C PHE A 90 1.78 -7.62 -15.71
N GLY A 91 0.57 -7.98 -16.15
CA GLY A 91 -0.58 -8.14 -15.26
C GLY A 91 -0.35 -9.21 -14.20
N LEU A 92 0.21 -10.37 -14.59
CA LEU A 92 0.55 -11.45 -13.66
C LEU A 92 1.66 -11.06 -12.69
N LEU A 93 2.75 -10.45 -13.18
CA LEU A 93 3.85 -10.01 -12.33
C LEU A 93 3.40 -8.92 -11.34
N GLY A 94 2.62 -7.94 -11.81
CA GLY A 94 2.04 -6.88 -10.97
C GLY A 94 1.09 -7.46 -9.92
N PHE A 95 0.21 -8.39 -10.31
CA PHE A 95 -0.67 -9.10 -9.38
C PHE A 95 0.12 -9.84 -8.29
N VAL A 96 1.14 -10.62 -8.66
CA VAL A 96 1.97 -11.37 -7.70
C VAL A 96 2.74 -10.42 -6.77
N GLN A 97 3.24 -9.29 -7.28
CA GLN A 97 3.93 -8.29 -6.47
C GLN A 97 3.00 -7.66 -5.44
N GLU A 98 1.84 -7.17 -5.86
CA GLU A 98 0.85 -6.55 -4.97
C GLU A 98 0.33 -7.56 -3.94
N TYR A 99 0.00 -8.77 -4.38
CA TYR A 99 -0.47 -9.84 -3.48
C TYR A 99 0.57 -10.21 -2.42
N ARG A 100 1.87 -10.26 -2.79
CA ARG A 100 2.94 -10.50 -1.81
C ARG A 100 3.14 -9.32 -0.86
N ALA A 101 2.99 -8.08 -1.34
CA ALA A 101 3.08 -6.90 -0.50
C ALA A 101 1.96 -6.85 0.55
N GLU A 102 0.71 -7.15 0.16
CA GLU A 102 -0.41 -7.25 1.10
C GLU A 102 -0.18 -8.34 2.15
N ARG A 103 0.31 -9.51 1.75
CA ARG A 103 0.64 -10.57 2.69
C ARG A 103 1.77 -10.20 3.66
N ALA A 104 2.73 -9.39 3.23
CA ALA A 104 3.80 -8.92 4.10
C ALA A 104 3.27 -7.92 5.13
N MET A 105 2.36 -7.03 4.74
CA MET A 105 1.72 -6.08 5.65
C MET A 105 0.77 -6.77 6.64
N ALA A 106 0.04 -7.80 6.20
CA ALA A 106 -0.83 -8.58 7.07
C ALA A 106 -0.06 -9.48 8.08
N ALA A 107 1.25 -9.64 7.89
CA ALA A 107 2.11 -10.40 8.80
C ALA A 107 2.80 -9.54 9.87
N LEU A 108 2.63 -8.21 9.81
CA LEU A 108 3.09 -7.23 10.79
C LEU A 108 1.93 -6.75 11.67
#